data_AF-I1HBL6-F1
#
_entry.id   AF-I1HBL6-F1
#
_cell.length_a   1.000
_cell.length_b   1.000
_cell.length_c   1.000
_cell.angle_alpha   90.00
_cell.angle_beta   90.00
_cell.angle_gamma   90.00
#
_symmetry.space_group_name_H-M   'P 1'
#
loop_
_entity.id
_entity.type
_entity.pdbx_description
1 polymer ?
#
loop_
_entity_poly.entity_id
_entity_poly.type
_entity_poly.pdbx_seq_one_letter_code
_entity_poly.pdbx_strand_id
1 'polypeptide(L)'
;MTKRGSTAAAIGLLMLSLPAALLVAGMAADKEDTIRLPSDSVVEAEGLVIGQTAMAAATRPWDCCDTTLCTKSFPPICRCLDVVPRCAAACESCDPSESDPSGCVCNDWHRGDPGPRCPHHDEEEEEEAAIPIITEPPPVPERPWECCDATVCTKSFPPTCRCLDVVDRCAAACDRCEPAEDDPARRVCKDQYFGDPGPTCKSKHHDGPPAGGGSPSLAAVGGATTGLLMAFSTVLLFTQT
;
A
#
# COMPACT_ATOMS: atom_id res chain seq x y z
N MET A 1 26.77 19.23 -81.33
CA MET A 1 26.21 18.27 -80.36
C MET A 1 26.99 16.97 -80.47
N THR A 2 27.49 16.50 -79.34
CA THR A 2 28.71 15.70 -79.19
C THR A 2 28.44 14.19 -79.24
N LYS A 3 29.43 13.52 -79.84
CA LYS A 3 29.62 12.11 -80.18
C LYS A 3 29.66 11.19 -78.94
N ARG A 4 28.98 10.03 -78.98
CA ARG A 4 29.18 8.91 -78.03
C ARG A 4 29.56 7.65 -78.80
N GLY A 5 30.69 7.08 -78.43
CA GLY A 5 31.19 5.81 -78.94
C GLY A 5 32.65 5.64 -78.54
N SER A 6 32.91 4.97 -77.43
CA SER A 6 34.22 4.38 -77.12
C SER A 6 34.05 3.20 -76.19
N THR A 7 34.23 2.02 -76.77
CA THR A 7 34.56 0.76 -76.11
C THR A 7 36.08 0.64 -75.99
N ALA A 8 36.60 0.38 -74.79
CA ALA A 8 37.86 -0.31 -74.50
C ALA A 8 37.89 -0.53 -72.98
N ALA A 9 37.68 -1.75 -72.50
CA ALA A 9 38.72 -2.76 -72.25
C ALA A 9 39.69 -2.34 -71.13
N ALA A 10 39.73 -3.11 -70.03
CA ALA A 10 40.94 -3.74 -69.50
C ALA A 10 40.89 -4.07 -67.98
N ILE A 11 41.13 -5.36 -67.67
CA ILE A 11 42.01 -5.89 -66.59
C ILE A 11 41.44 -5.82 -65.14
N GLY A 12 41.41 -6.89 -64.32
CA GLY A 12 41.97 -8.23 -64.48
C GLY A 12 41.67 -9.20 -63.32
N LEU A 13 41.91 -10.49 -63.63
CA LEU A 13 42.43 -11.62 -62.83
C LEU A 13 42.10 -11.74 -61.33
N LEU A 14 41.35 -12.80 -60.95
CA LEU A 14 41.89 -14.00 -60.28
C LEU A 14 40.74 -14.96 -59.93
N MET A 15 40.67 -16.12 -60.59
CA MET A 15 39.77 -17.21 -60.24
C MET A 15 40.59 -18.48 -59.98
N LEU A 16 40.15 -19.21 -58.94
CA LEU A 16 40.28 -20.66 -58.72
C LEU A 16 41.55 -21.19 -58.03
N SER A 17 41.42 -21.41 -56.71
CA SER A 17 42.10 -22.51 -56.01
C SER A 17 41.09 -23.26 -55.12
N LEU A 18 40.76 -24.50 -55.51
CA LEU A 18 40.01 -25.50 -54.73
C LEU A 18 40.92 -26.09 -53.62
N PRO A 19 40.35 -26.63 -52.53
CA PRO A 19 40.28 -28.09 -52.50
C PRO A 19 38.97 -28.66 -51.94
N ALA A 20 38.67 -29.85 -52.45
CA ALA A 20 37.61 -30.74 -52.02
C ALA A 20 37.83 -31.25 -50.59
N ALA A 21 36.75 -31.31 -49.82
CA ALA A 21 36.60 -32.30 -48.76
C ALA A 21 35.12 -32.74 -48.72
N LEU A 22 34.91 -33.94 -49.22
CA LEU A 22 33.68 -34.71 -49.19
C LEU A 22 33.68 -35.53 -47.89
N LEU A 23 32.64 -35.46 -47.05
CA LEU A 23 32.23 -36.54 -46.13
C LEU A 23 30.76 -36.38 -45.69
N VAL A 24 29.89 -36.98 -46.50
CA VAL A 24 28.77 -37.89 -46.22
C VAL A 24 28.09 -37.89 -44.82
N ALA A 25 26.82 -37.49 -44.88
CA ALA A 25 25.57 -38.10 -44.34
C ALA A 25 25.19 -38.13 -42.85
N GLY A 26 23.89 -37.87 -42.65
CA GLY A 26 23.07 -38.09 -41.45
C GLY A 26 22.45 -36.77 -40.99
N MET A 27 21.13 -36.55 -40.92
CA MET A 27 20.03 -37.48 -40.71
C MET A 27 18.69 -36.95 -41.24
N ALA A 28 17.82 -37.93 -41.45
CA ALA A 28 16.36 -37.96 -41.62
C ALA A 28 15.55 -36.67 -41.46
N ALA A 29 14.64 -36.51 -42.42
CA ALA A 29 13.40 -35.78 -42.24
C ALA A 29 12.45 -36.52 -41.27
N ASP A 30 11.56 -35.73 -40.69
CA ASP A 30 10.20 -36.08 -40.23
C ASP A 30 9.99 -36.32 -38.72
N LYS A 31 9.11 -35.44 -38.19
CA LYS A 31 8.15 -35.57 -37.09
C LYS A 31 8.57 -35.39 -35.62
N GLU A 32 7.93 -34.34 -35.10
CA GLU A 32 7.26 -34.22 -33.81
C GLU A 32 8.06 -33.61 -32.65
N ASP A 33 7.50 -32.51 -32.14
CA ASP A 33 7.91 -31.75 -30.97
C ASP A 33 8.17 -32.66 -29.76
N THR A 34 9.44 -32.79 -29.38
CA THR A 34 9.82 -33.00 -27.98
C THR A 34 11.12 -32.26 -27.73
N ILE A 35 10.99 -31.05 -27.19
CA ILE A 35 12.10 -30.21 -26.75
C ILE A 35 12.89 -30.98 -25.68
N ARG A 36 14.01 -31.60 -26.08
CA ARG A 36 15.05 -32.06 -25.16
C ARG A 36 16.06 -30.92 -25.00
N LEU A 37 16.02 -30.27 -23.84
CA LEU A 37 17.08 -29.35 -23.38
C LEU A 37 18.36 -30.15 -23.05
N PRO A 38 19.54 -29.77 -23.53
CA PRO A 38 20.80 -30.31 -23.03
C PRO A 38 21.01 -29.88 -21.58
N SER A 39 21.09 -30.85 -20.68
CA SER A 39 21.62 -30.67 -19.32
C SER A 39 23.03 -31.24 -19.31
N ASP A 40 24.02 -30.41 -19.62
CA ASP A 40 25.42 -30.74 -19.31
C ASP A 40 25.98 -29.67 -18.36
N SER A 41 25.90 -30.02 -17.08
CA SER A 41 26.71 -29.46 -16.01
C SER A 41 28.11 -30.08 -16.09
N VAL A 42 29.08 -29.32 -16.58
CA VAL A 42 30.49 -29.55 -16.21
C VAL A 42 30.84 -28.59 -15.09
N VAL A 43 30.90 -29.19 -13.90
CA VAL A 43 31.58 -28.68 -12.73
C VAL A 43 33.09 -28.71 -13.00
N GLU A 44 33.76 -27.58 -12.79
CA GLU A 44 35.15 -27.57 -12.34
C GLU A 44 35.14 -26.88 -10.98
N ALA A 45 35.52 -27.65 -9.96
CA ALA A 45 35.93 -27.16 -8.65
C ALA A 45 37.09 -26.17 -8.86
N GLU A 46 37.35 -25.16 -8.03
CA GLU A 46 37.66 -25.24 -6.60
C GLU A 46 37.40 -23.85 -5.98
N GLY A 47 36.74 -23.79 -4.82
CA GLY A 47 36.66 -22.54 -4.04
C GLY A 47 35.31 -22.32 -3.36
N LEU A 48 35.16 -22.87 -2.16
CA LEU A 48 34.04 -22.65 -1.25
C LEU A 48 33.84 -21.15 -0.97
N VAL A 49 32.78 -20.57 -1.53
CA VAL A 49 32.12 -19.38 -0.98
C VAL A 49 30.65 -19.75 -0.82
N ILE A 50 30.16 -19.70 0.43
CA ILE A 50 28.72 -19.67 0.71
C ILE A 50 28.23 -18.31 0.20
N GLY A 51 27.97 -18.22 -1.10
CA GLY A 51 27.33 -17.09 -1.74
C GLY A 51 25.89 -17.46 -1.99
N GLN A 52 24.97 -16.76 -1.31
CA GLN A 52 23.56 -16.79 -1.65
C GLN A 52 23.42 -16.74 -3.17
N THR A 53 22.87 -17.80 -3.76
CA THR A 53 22.37 -17.77 -5.13
C THR A 53 21.15 -16.88 -5.11
N ALA A 54 21.39 -15.56 -5.03
CA ALA A 54 20.44 -14.59 -5.52
C ALA A 54 20.20 -15.02 -6.97
N MET A 55 18.99 -15.49 -7.24
CA MET A 55 18.45 -15.58 -8.59
C MET A 55 18.96 -14.35 -9.31
N ALA A 56 19.76 -14.52 -10.37
CA ALA A 56 20.35 -13.41 -11.10
C ALA A 56 19.24 -12.38 -11.33
N ALA A 57 19.27 -11.30 -10.55
CA ALA A 57 18.28 -10.26 -10.65
C ALA A 57 18.49 -9.73 -12.06
N ALA A 58 17.51 -9.94 -12.94
CA ALA A 58 17.55 -9.34 -14.26
C ALA A 58 17.90 -7.86 -14.06
N THR A 59 18.97 -7.39 -14.71
CA THR A 59 19.45 -6.02 -14.52
C THR A 59 18.28 -5.09 -14.78
N ARG A 60 17.89 -4.34 -13.76
CA ARG A 60 16.74 -3.45 -13.83
C ARG A 60 17.10 -2.25 -14.72
N PRO A 61 16.16 -1.73 -15.55
CA PRO A 61 16.46 -0.60 -16.44
C PRO A 61 16.72 0.73 -15.71
N TRP A 62 16.38 0.80 -14.42
CA TRP A 62 16.56 1.97 -13.55
C TRP A 62 17.11 1.56 -12.18
N ASP A 63 17.84 2.46 -11.53
CA ASP A 63 18.42 2.24 -10.20
C ASP A 63 17.36 2.40 -9.08
N CYS A 64 16.54 3.45 -9.20
CA CYS A 64 15.42 3.77 -8.31
C CYS A 64 14.20 4.20 -9.13
N CYS A 65 12.99 4.16 -8.53
CA CYS A 65 11.78 4.67 -9.17
C CYS A 65 10.74 5.14 -8.13
N ASP A 66 10.26 6.38 -8.25
CA ASP A 66 9.20 6.95 -7.42
C ASP A 66 7.81 6.54 -7.89
N THR A 67 7.59 6.54 -9.20
CA THR A 67 6.29 6.25 -9.81
C THR A 67 6.35 4.97 -10.63
N THR A 68 5.91 3.86 -10.03
CA THR A 68 5.93 2.54 -10.68
C THR A 68 4.54 2.12 -11.16
N LEU A 69 4.47 1.58 -12.38
CA LEU A 69 3.28 0.88 -12.89
C LEU A 69 3.56 -0.62 -12.94
N CYS A 70 2.92 -1.38 -12.05
CA CYS A 70 3.14 -2.83 -11.91
C CYS A 70 1.86 -3.65 -12.11
N THR A 71 1.98 -4.82 -12.74
CA THR A 71 0.91 -5.82 -12.76
C THR A 71 0.70 -6.44 -11.37
N LYS A 72 -0.54 -6.85 -11.05
CA LYS A 72 -0.84 -7.64 -9.85
C LYS A 72 -0.51 -9.13 -10.06
N SER A 73 0.77 -9.44 -10.29
CA SER A 73 1.28 -10.80 -10.50
C SER A 73 2.55 -11.04 -9.66
N PHE A 74 2.99 -12.31 -9.54
CA PHE A 74 4.20 -12.68 -8.79
C PHE A 74 5.13 -13.53 -9.67
N PRO A 75 6.35 -13.06 -10.02
CA PRO A 75 6.87 -11.71 -9.79
C PRO A 75 6.13 -10.66 -10.65
N PRO A 76 6.00 -9.41 -10.18
CA PRO A 76 5.30 -8.38 -10.92
C PRO A 76 6.08 -7.99 -12.17
N ILE A 77 5.37 -7.51 -13.19
CA ILE A 77 5.96 -6.85 -14.36
C ILE A 77 5.70 -5.36 -14.19
N CYS A 78 6.78 -4.57 -14.11
CA CYS A 78 6.78 -3.17 -13.72
C CYS A 78 7.42 -2.28 -14.79
N ARG A 79 6.97 -1.03 -14.88
CA ARG A 79 7.59 0.05 -15.66
C ARG A 79 7.76 1.28 -14.77
N CYS A 80 8.89 1.95 -14.87
CA CYS A 80 9.07 3.23 -14.19
C CYS A 80 8.49 4.38 -15.04
N LEU A 81 7.80 5.31 -14.39
CA LEU A 81 7.17 6.47 -15.02
C LEU A 81 7.86 7.79 -14.67
N ASP A 82 9.01 7.72 -14.00
CA ASP A 82 9.75 8.91 -13.61
C ASP A 82 10.26 9.64 -14.86
N VAL A 83 10.10 10.96 -14.84
CA VAL A 83 10.66 11.85 -15.85
C VAL A 83 12.06 12.24 -15.37
N VAL A 84 13.07 11.81 -16.11
CA VAL A 84 14.48 12.04 -15.80
C VAL A 84 15.12 12.90 -16.90
N PRO A 85 16.16 13.69 -16.60
CA PRO A 85 16.83 14.49 -17.63
C PRO A 85 17.51 13.60 -18.69
N ARG A 86 17.94 12.39 -18.31
CA ARG A 86 18.48 11.36 -19.21
C ARG A 86 18.16 9.98 -18.63
N CYS A 87 17.80 9.03 -19.49
CA CYS A 87 17.61 7.65 -19.05
C CYS A 87 18.94 7.02 -18.60
N ALA A 88 18.82 6.08 -17.65
CA ALA A 88 19.92 5.22 -17.25
C ALA A 88 20.46 4.41 -18.44
N ALA A 89 21.74 4.05 -18.40
CA ALA A 89 22.38 3.28 -19.46
C ALA A 89 21.77 1.87 -19.64
N ALA A 90 21.10 1.36 -18.60
CA ALA A 90 20.40 0.08 -18.64
C ALA A 90 19.01 0.16 -19.31
N CYS A 91 18.52 1.37 -19.62
CA CYS A 91 17.28 1.58 -20.34
C CYS A 91 17.51 1.51 -21.86
N GLU A 92 16.84 0.57 -22.54
CA GLU A 92 16.91 0.35 -23.97
C GLU A 92 15.97 1.29 -24.75
N SER A 93 14.76 1.55 -24.23
CA SER A 93 13.75 2.41 -24.86
C SER A 93 13.55 3.70 -24.06
N CYS A 94 14.30 4.74 -24.41
CA CYS A 94 14.20 6.05 -23.79
C CYS A 94 13.49 7.05 -24.74
N ASP A 95 12.34 7.57 -24.32
CA ASP A 95 11.55 8.50 -25.13
C ASP A 95 11.34 9.83 -24.38
N PRO A 96 11.20 10.96 -25.10
CA PRO A 96 10.89 12.24 -24.48
C PRO A 96 9.53 12.18 -23.76
N SER A 97 9.45 12.85 -22.61
CA SER A 97 8.19 12.96 -21.86
C SER A 97 7.21 13.85 -22.61
N GLU A 98 5.94 13.44 -22.66
CA GLU A 98 4.86 14.28 -23.20
C GLU A 98 4.56 15.47 -22.29
N SER A 99 4.87 15.34 -20.99
CA SER A 99 4.60 16.38 -19.98
C SER A 99 5.72 17.42 -19.88
N ASP A 100 6.95 17.03 -20.21
CA ASP A 100 8.12 17.91 -20.21
C ASP A 100 9.03 17.59 -21.41
N PRO A 101 9.15 18.48 -22.40
CA PRO A 101 9.98 18.25 -23.59
C PRO A 101 11.49 18.14 -23.28
N SER A 102 11.92 18.56 -22.09
CA SER A 102 13.33 18.44 -21.64
C SER A 102 13.59 17.15 -20.86
N GLY A 103 12.54 16.43 -20.49
CA GLY A 103 12.61 15.19 -19.74
C GLY A 103 12.45 13.96 -20.63
N CYS A 104 12.90 12.82 -20.15
CA CYS A 104 12.77 11.52 -20.79
C CYS A 104 12.15 10.51 -19.82
N VAL A 105 11.45 9.52 -20.35
CA VAL A 105 10.88 8.40 -19.59
C VAL A 105 11.42 7.10 -20.15
N CYS A 106 11.84 6.21 -19.25
CA CYS A 106 12.24 4.85 -19.65
C CYS A 106 11.00 3.97 -19.88
N ASN A 107 10.86 3.42 -21.08
CA ASN A 107 9.71 2.61 -21.49
C ASN A 107 9.89 1.10 -21.27
N ASP A 108 11.04 0.67 -20.78
CA ASP A 108 11.36 -0.73 -20.56
C ASP A 108 10.50 -1.36 -19.47
N TRP A 109 10.14 -2.63 -19.67
CA TRP A 109 9.41 -3.42 -18.67
C TRP A 109 10.36 -4.36 -17.94
N HIS A 110 10.36 -4.27 -16.61
CA HIS A 110 11.12 -5.13 -15.72
C HIS A 110 10.22 -6.19 -15.08
N ARG A 111 10.62 -7.47 -15.14
CA ARG A 111 9.97 -8.53 -14.37
C ARG A 111 10.72 -8.70 -13.03
N GLY A 112 10.08 -8.33 -11.94
CA GLY A 112 10.67 -8.39 -10.60
C GLY A 112 10.32 -7.19 -9.74
N ASP A 113 11.03 -7.09 -8.63
CA ASP A 113 10.90 -5.96 -7.71
C ASP A 113 11.33 -4.64 -8.40
N PRO A 114 10.47 -3.60 -8.42
CA PRO A 114 10.76 -2.35 -9.11
C PRO A 114 11.88 -1.54 -8.44
N GLY A 115 12.34 -1.91 -7.25
CA GLY A 115 13.40 -1.24 -6.53
C GLY A 115 12.93 -0.18 -5.54
N PRO A 116 13.89 0.50 -4.90
CA PRO A 116 13.60 1.56 -3.95
C PRO A 116 13.12 2.83 -4.68
N ARG A 117 12.51 3.71 -3.91
CA ARG A 117 12.22 5.09 -4.32
C ARG A 117 13.50 5.91 -4.47
N CYS A 118 13.45 6.95 -5.29
CA CYS A 118 14.62 7.77 -5.54
C CYS A 118 14.92 8.70 -4.35
N PRO A 119 16.20 8.94 -4.02
CA PRO A 119 16.55 9.98 -3.07
C PRO A 119 16.28 11.33 -3.73
N HIS A 120 15.42 12.15 -3.12
CA HIS A 120 15.26 13.53 -3.53
C HIS A 120 16.51 14.30 -3.12
N HIS A 121 17.29 14.75 -4.11
CA HIS A 121 18.31 15.75 -3.90
C HIS A 121 17.60 17.08 -3.87
N ASP A 122 17.23 17.53 -2.68
CA ASP A 122 16.81 18.91 -2.46
C ASP A 122 18.03 19.78 -2.81
N GLU A 123 18.09 20.27 -4.06
CA GLU A 123 18.97 21.38 -4.39
C GLU A 123 18.45 22.56 -3.57
N GLU A 124 19.14 22.81 -2.46
CA GLU A 124 18.98 23.97 -1.59
C GLU A 124 19.20 25.24 -2.41
N GLU A 125 18.17 25.72 -3.11
CA GLU A 125 18.08 27.14 -3.45
C GLU A 125 17.67 27.90 -2.19
N GLU A 126 18.70 28.38 -1.48
CA GLU A 126 18.59 29.43 -0.47
C GLU A 126 18.01 30.72 -1.10
N GLU A 127 16.76 31.06 -0.77
CA GLU A 127 16.41 32.46 -0.46
C GLU A 127 15.31 32.54 0.60
N GLU A 128 15.74 32.90 1.81
CA GLU A 128 15.01 33.57 2.89
C GLU A 128 13.56 33.15 3.23
N ALA A 129 13.44 32.13 4.06
CA ALA A 129 13.00 32.37 5.45
C ALA A 129 13.59 31.27 6.31
N ALA A 130 14.53 31.61 7.19
CA ALA A 130 15.11 30.69 8.14
C ALA A 130 14.03 30.09 9.06
N ILE A 131 13.45 28.97 8.64
CA ILE A 131 12.77 28.03 9.51
C ILE A 131 13.90 27.12 10.01
N PRO A 132 14.21 27.09 11.32
CA PRO A 132 15.25 26.21 11.82
C PRO A 132 14.93 24.77 11.41
N ILE A 133 15.94 24.10 10.84
CA ILE A 133 15.93 22.66 10.59
C ILE A 133 15.68 21.98 11.93
N ILE A 134 14.44 21.59 12.19
CA ILE A 134 14.10 20.72 13.31
C ILE A 134 14.70 19.37 12.94
N THR A 135 15.89 19.08 13.48
CA THR A 135 16.63 17.83 13.30
C THR A 135 15.94 16.64 13.98
N GLU A 136 14.82 16.90 14.66
CA GLU A 136 13.92 15.91 15.23
C GLU A 136 12.63 15.87 14.41
N PRO A 137 12.13 14.67 14.03
CA PRO A 137 10.80 14.57 13.46
C PRO A 137 9.81 15.27 14.41
N PRO A 138 8.85 16.05 13.90
CA PRO A 138 7.89 16.73 14.76
C PRO A 138 7.28 15.68 15.69
N PRO A 139 7.17 15.96 17.00
CA PRO A 139 6.61 15.00 17.94
C PRO A 139 5.25 14.57 17.41
N VAL A 140 5.10 13.27 17.12
CA VAL A 140 3.81 12.73 16.72
C VAL A 140 2.85 13.08 17.85
N PRO A 141 1.80 13.88 17.59
CA PRO A 141 0.93 14.36 18.65
C PRO A 141 0.42 13.16 19.44
N GLU A 142 0.60 13.20 20.76
CA GLU A 142 0.16 12.12 21.61
C GLU A 142 -1.37 12.05 21.58
N ARG A 143 -1.90 10.83 21.53
CA ARG A 143 -3.34 10.63 21.49
C ARG A 143 -3.96 11.07 22.83
N PRO A 144 -5.03 11.89 22.84
CA PRO A 144 -5.60 12.44 24.09
C PRO A 144 -6.27 11.42 25.03
N TRP A 145 -6.38 10.15 24.61
CA TRP A 145 -6.97 9.05 25.38
C TRP A 145 -6.20 7.74 25.13
N GLU A 146 -6.21 6.86 26.13
CA GLU A 146 -5.56 5.55 26.06
C GLU A 146 -6.41 4.52 25.28
N CYS A 147 -7.72 4.52 25.55
CA CYS A 147 -8.75 3.74 24.87
C CYS A 147 -10.00 4.60 24.71
N CYS A 148 -10.91 4.21 23.81
CA CYS A 148 -12.19 4.90 23.66
C CYS A 148 -13.29 3.96 23.18
N ASP A 149 -14.41 3.89 23.91
CA ASP A 149 -15.58 3.08 23.55
C ASP A 149 -16.53 3.84 22.60
N ALA A 150 -16.66 5.16 22.78
CA ALA A 150 -17.53 6.03 22.00
C ALA A 150 -16.73 6.99 21.09
N THR A 151 -16.07 6.43 20.06
CA THR A 151 -15.28 7.21 19.08
C THR A 151 -16.15 7.77 17.95
N VAL A 152 -15.94 9.03 17.57
CA VAL A 152 -16.52 9.63 16.37
C VAL A 152 -15.42 10.19 15.48
N CYS A 153 -15.35 9.72 14.24
CA CYS A 153 -14.27 10.05 13.29
C CYS A 153 -14.79 10.60 11.95
N THR A 154 -13.95 11.38 11.27
CA THR A 154 -14.15 11.72 9.85
C THR A 154 -13.93 10.49 8.97
N LYS A 155 -14.35 10.57 7.70
CA LYS A 155 -14.17 9.50 6.70
C LYS A 155 -12.83 9.58 5.94
N SER A 156 -11.89 10.42 6.38
CA SER A 156 -10.56 10.56 5.75
C SER A 156 -9.60 9.46 6.19
N PHE A 157 -8.47 9.32 5.48
CA PHE A 157 -7.38 8.43 5.86
C PHE A 157 -6.06 9.21 5.93
N PRO A 158 -5.49 9.45 7.12
CA PRO A 158 -6.02 9.08 8.44
C PRO A 158 -7.22 9.96 8.88
N PRO A 159 -8.05 9.50 9.82
CA PRO A 159 -9.22 10.24 10.26
C PRO A 159 -8.88 11.31 11.32
N THR A 160 -9.74 12.32 11.44
CA THR A 160 -9.81 13.17 12.63
C THR A 160 -10.90 12.61 13.54
N CYS A 161 -10.52 12.19 14.75
CA CYS A 161 -11.38 11.52 15.73
C CYS A 161 -11.56 12.36 16.99
N ARG A 162 -12.68 12.15 17.67
CA ARG A 162 -12.97 12.62 19.04
C ARG A 162 -13.44 11.44 19.88
N CYS A 163 -13.12 11.42 21.16
CA CYS A 163 -13.66 10.45 22.11
C CYS A 163 -14.76 11.08 22.96
N LEU A 164 -15.89 10.39 23.08
CA LEU A 164 -17.04 10.86 23.85
C LEU A 164 -17.20 10.11 25.18
N ASP A 165 -16.19 9.35 25.59
CA ASP A 165 -16.22 8.61 26.85
C ASP A 165 -16.30 9.56 28.04
N VAL A 166 -17.20 9.22 28.95
CA VAL A 166 -17.36 9.89 30.24
C VAL A 166 -16.51 9.13 31.25
N VAL A 167 -15.41 9.74 31.68
CA VAL A 167 -14.38 9.13 32.55
C VAL A 167 -14.30 9.82 33.91
N ASP A 168 -13.69 9.18 34.91
CA ASP A 168 -13.42 9.84 36.21
C ASP A 168 -12.36 10.95 36.07
N ARG A 169 -11.38 10.73 35.19
CA ARG A 169 -10.30 11.67 34.91
C ARG A 169 -9.82 11.50 33.47
N CYS A 170 -9.58 12.61 32.78
CA CYS A 170 -8.96 12.58 31.45
C CYS A 170 -7.51 12.09 31.52
N ALA A 171 -7.00 11.54 30.42
CA ALA A 171 -5.58 11.22 30.29
C ALA A 171 -4.74 12.50 30.33
N ALA A 172 -3.45 12.36 30.64
CA ALA A 172 -2.53 13.49 30.74
C ALA A 172 -2.36 14.25 29.40
N ALA A 173 -2.53 13.54 28.28
CA ALA A 173 -2.47 14.10 26.93
C ALA A 173 -3.75 14.84 26.49
N CYS A 174 -4.79 14.89 27.33
CA CYS A 174 -5.99 15.68 27.04
C CYS A 174 -5.83 17.12 27.56
N ASP A 175 -5.73 18.07 26.65
CA ASP A 175 -5.64 19.50 26.93
C ASP A 175 -6.97 20.08 27.42
N ARG A 176 -8.10 19.62 26.87
CA ARG A 176 -9.44 20.13 27.20
C ARG A 176 -10.30 19.08 27.91
N CYS A 177 -10.08 18.98 29.22
CA CYS A 177 -10.84 18.12 30.10
C CYS A 177 -11.99 18.88 30.79
N GLU A 178 -13.22 18.67 30.32
CA GLU A 178 -14.40 19.38 30.81
C GLU A 178 -15.31 18.46 31.64
N PRO A 179 -16.13 19.00 32.57
CA PRO A 179 -17.17 18.22 33.22
C PRO A 179 -18.18 17.65 32.20
N ALA A 180 -18.70 16.45 32.46
CA ALA A 180 -19.78 15.90 31.65
C ALA A 180 -21.09 16.69 31.87
N GLU A 181 -21.94 16.78 30.85
CA GLU A 181 -23.20 17.53 30.93
C GLU A 181 -24.19 16.87 31.90
N ASP A 182 -24.25 15.53 31.90
CA ASP A 182 -25.16 14.76 32.76
C ASP A 182 -24.63 14.58 34.19
N ASP A 183 -23.30 14.57 34.37
CA ASP A 183 -22.66 14.39 35.68
C ASP A 183 -21.39 15.27 35.81
N PRO A 184 -21.47 16.39 36.56
CA PRO A 184 -20.33 17.30 36.71
C PRO A 184 -19.15 16.71 37.51
N ALA A 185 -19.34 15.58 38.19
CA ALA A 185 -18.25 14.86 38.85
C ALA A 185 -17.38 14.07 37.85
N ARG A 186 -17.94 13.74 36.67
CA ARG A 186 -17.25 13.02 35.60
C ARG A 186 -16.69 13.99 34.56
N ARG A 187 -15.80 13.50 33.71
CA ARG A 187 -15.06 14.29 32.72
C ARG A 187 -15.22 13.73 31.32
N VAL A 188 -15.13 14.63 30.34
CA VAL A 188 -15.09 14.30 28.91
C VAL A 188 -13.92 15.06 28.29
N CYS A 189 -13.09 14.34 27.53
CA CYS A 189 -12.05 14.99 26.75
C CYS A 189 -12.65 15.61 25.47
N LYS A 190 -12.41 16.90 25.22
CA LYS A 190 -12.94 17.61 24.05
C LYS A 190 -11.93 17.74 22.90
N ASP A 191 -10.81 17.04 22.99
CA ASP A 191 -9.77 17.15 21.98
C ASP A 191 -10.09 16.34 20.73
N GLN A 192 -9.56 16.85 19.62
CA GLN A 192 -9.62 16.17 18.33
C GLN A 192 -8.23 15.63 18.03
N TYR A 193 -8.18 14.39 17.57
CA TYR A 193 -6.95 13.68 17.25
C TYR A 193 -6.92 13.30 15.78
N PHE A 194 -5.85 13.65 15.07
CA PHE A 194 -5.64 13.23 13.69
C PHE A 194 -4.80 11.94 13.67
N GLY A 195 -5.45 10.81 13.43
CA GLY A 195 -4.80 9.51 13.48
C GLY A 195 -5.76 8.38 13.87
N ASP A 196 -5.18 7.21 14.14
CA ASP A 196 -5.93 6.04 14.60
C ASP A 196 -6.51 6.28 16.01
N PRO A 197 -7.84 6.16 16.21
CA PRO A 197 -8.48 6.45 17.49
C PRO A 197 -8.05 5.51 18.62
N GLY A 198 -7.37 4.41 18.32
CA GLY A 198 -6.91 3.44 19.29
C GLY A 198 -7.94 2.34 19.60
N PRO A 199 -7.62 1.48 20.58
CA PRO A 199 -8.47 0.38 20.95
C PRO A 199 -9.70 0.84 21.73
N THR A 200 -10.74 0.00 21.72
CA THR A 200 -11.85 0.13 22.67
C THR A 200 -11.38 -0.22 24.08
N CYS A 201 -12.04 0.35 25.09
CA CYS A 201 -11.69 0.08 26.47
C CYS A 201 -12.07 -1.37 26.83
N LYS A 202 -11.17 -2.05 27.54
CA LYS A 202 -11.53 -3.32 28.17
C LYS A 202 -12.41 -2.95 29.36
N SER A 203 -13.69 -3.28 29.30
CA SER A 203 -14.57 -3.23 30.47
C SER A 203 -13.96 -4.11 31.55
N LYS A 204 -13.20 -3.51 32.46
CA LYS A 204 -12.94 -4.15 33.74
C LYS A 204 -14.32 -4.24 34.38
N HIS A 205 -14.79 -5.46 34.60
CA HIS A 205 -15.90 -5.74 35.50
C HIS A 205 -15.68 -4.95 36.79
N HIS A 206 -16.33 -3.80 36.90
CA HIS A 206 -16.60 -3.19 38.19
C HIS A 206 -17.77 -4.00 38.75
N ASP A 207 -17.45 -5.03 39.53
CA ASP A 207 -18.40 -5.64 40.44
C ASP A 207 -18.80 -4.58 41.48
N GLY A 208 -19.80 -3.77 41.14
CA GLY A 208 -20.59 -3.00 42.08
C GLY A 208 -21.89 -3.76 42.38
N PRO A 209 -22.37 -3.79 43.64
CA PRO A 209 -23.64 -4.45 43.96
C PRO A 209 -24.82 -3.75 43.26
N PRO A 210 -25.92 -4.48 43.00
CA PRO A 210 -26.85 -4.18 41.91
C PRO A 210 -27.70 -2.95 42.24
N ALA A 211 -27.72 -1.97 41.33
CA ALA A 211 -28.80 -1.00 41.28
C ALA A 211 -30.06 -1.72 40.78
N GLY A 212 -30.88 -2.19 41.72
CA GLY A 212 -32.24 -2.61 41.46
C GLY A 212 -33.01 -1.48 40.76
N GLY A 213 -33.55 -1.80 39.60
CA GLY A 213 -34.30 -0.86 38.78
C GLY A 213 -34.99 -1.61 37.66
N GLY A 214 -35.95 -2.47 38.03
CA GLY A 214 -36.89 -3.01 37.07
C GLY A 214 -37.62 -1.86 36.37
N SER A 215 -37.69 -1.92 35.05
CA SER A 215 -38.77 -1.27 34.32
C SER A 215 -39.25 -2.18 33.19
N PRO A 216 -40.58 -2.25 33.01
CA PRO A 216 -41.24 -3.34 32.31
C PRO A 216 -41.03 -3.24 30.80
N SER A 217 -40.76 -4.39 30.18
CA SER A 217 -41.00 -4.59 28.76
C SER A 217 -42.44 -4.21 28.42
N LEU A 218 -42.61 -3.20 27.56
CA LEU A 218 -43.83 -3.01 26.77
C LEU A 218 -43.93 -4.20 25.80
N ALA A 219 -44.55 -5.27 26.29
CA ALA A 219 -44.95 -6.39 25.46
C ALA A 219 -46.16 -6.00 24.60
N ALA A 220 -46.07 -6.45 23.36
CA ALA A 220 -47.02 -6.24 22.29
C ALA A 220 -48.47 -6.61 22.64
N VAL A 221 -49.37 -5.81 22.07
CA VAL A 221 -50.79 -6.10 21.87
C VAL A 221 -50.97 -7.47 21.20
N GLY A 222 -51.73 -8.34 21.86
CA GLY A 222 -52.23 -9.60 21.32
C GLY A 222 -53.31 -10.15 22.24
N GLY A 223 -54.57 -9.95 21.87
CA GLY A 223 -55.73 -10.32 22.69
C GLY A 223 -56.02 -11.82 22.71
N ALA A 224 -56.69 -12.27 23.76
CA ALA A 224 -57.64 -13.38 23.76
C ALA A 224 -58.34 -13.47 25.12
N THR A 225 -59.64 -13.14 25.12
CA THR A 225 -60.78 -13.85 25.73
C THR A 225 -60.72 -14.42 27.16
N THR A 226 -61.90 -14.33 27.80
CA THR A 226 -62.43 -15.12 28.95
C THR A 226 -61.74 -14.87 30.29
N GLY A 227 -62.43 -14.50 31.36
CA GLY A 227 -63.85 -14.45 31.68
C GLY A 227 -63.97 -14.54 33.21
N LEU A 228 -65.11 -14.11 33.72
CA LEU A 228 -65.64 -14.52 35.04
C LEU A 228 -64.89 -14.01 36.28
N LEU A 229 -65.46 -13.00 36.94
CA LEU A 229 -66.33 -13.23 38.10
C LEU A 229 -66.91 -11.91 38.61
N MET A 230 -68.23 -11.89 38.58
CA MET A 230 -69.12 -10.95 39.25
C MET A 230 -68.98 -11.09 40.77
N ALA A 231 -69.07 -10.00 41.50
CA ALA A 231 -69.98 -9.81 42.64
C ALA A 231 -69.62 -8.49 43.36
N PHE A 232 -70.53 -7.52 43.40
CA PHE A 232 -71.47 -7.28 44.50
C PHE A 232 -70.74 -7.07 45.84
N SER A 233 -71.02 -6.11 46.69
CA SER A 233 -71.97 -5.00 46.75
C SER A 233 -71.60 -4.25 48.04
N THR A 234 -72.03 -3.00 48.11
CA THR A 234 -72.59 -2.37 49.33
C THR A 234 -71.73 -2.07 50.57
N VAL A 235 -71.88 -0.80 50.98
CA VAL A 235 -72.28 -0.35 52.33
C VAL A 235 -71.18 0.15 53.27
N LEU A 236 -71.17 1.50 53.35
CA LEU A 236 -71.31 2.37 54.52
C LEU A 236 -70.37 2.20 55.73
N LEU A 237 -69.86 3.38 56.12
CA LEU A 237 -69.70 3.91 57.49
C LEU A 237 -68.95 3.04 58.49
N PHE A 238 -67.87 3.57 59.08
CA PHE A 238 -67.86 3.78 60.52
C PHE A 238 -66.84 4.85 60.91
N THR A 239 -67.32 5.71 61.78
CA THR A 239 -66.66 6.71 62.61
C THR A 239 -65.66 6.08 63.59
N GLN A 240 -64.74 6.93 64.10
CA GLN A 240 -64.08 6.95 65.42
C GLN A 240 -62.61 7.38 65.25
N THR A 241 -62.02 8.25 66.06
CA THR A 241 -62.36 8.88 67.36
C THR A 241 -61.52 10.14 67.48
#